data_AF-A0A661TCG4-F1
#
_entry.id   AF-A0A661TCG4-F1
#
_cell.length_a   1.000
_cell.length_b   1.000
_cell.length_c   1.000
_cell.angle_alpha   90.00
_cell.angle_beta   90.00
_cell.angle_gamma   90.00
#
_symmetry.space_group_name_H-M   'P 1'
#
loop_
_entity.id
_entity.type
_entity.pdbx_description
1 polymer ?
#
loop_
_entity_poly.entity_id
_entity_poly.type
_entity_poly.pdbx_seq_one_letter_code
_entity_poly.pdbx_strand_id
1 'polypeptide(L)' 'MGMVDVTNKPVIGRQAEAVGKIYLSPGTIRKIREGGVKKGDPLQTAEISAMNAAKQT' A
#
# COMPACT_ATOMS: atom_id res chain seq x y z
N MET A 1 6.00 13.35 23.00
CA MET A 1 6.66 12.68 21.86
C MET A 1 6.73 13.69 20.72
N GLY A 2 7.89 13.86 20.11
CA GLY A 2 8.12 14.85 19.06
C GLY A 2 9.10 14.33 18.02
N MET A 3 9.22 15.05 16.91
CA MET A 3 10.17 14.72 15.86
C MET A 3 11.61 14.84 16.38
N VAL A 4 12.46 13.86 16.06
CA VAL A 4 13.87 13.86 16.45
C VAL A 4 14.68 14.66 15.44
N ASP A 5 15.63 15.48 15.90
CA ASP A 5 16.55 16.21 15.02
C ASP A 5 17.42 15.24 14.21
N VAL A 6 17.49 15.47 12.91
CA VAL A 6 18.25 14.68 11.94
C VAL A 6 19.28 15.50 11.16
N THR A 7 19.49 16.76 11.52
CA THR A 7 20.34 17.73 10.79
C THR A 7 21.75 17.21 10.51
N ASN A 8 22.38 16.56 11.49
CA ASN A 8 23.76 16.08 11.37
C ASN A 8 23.90 14.72 10.67
N LYS A 9 22.80 14.10 10.20
CA LYS A 9 22.87 12.79 9.53
C LYS A 9 23.32 12.98 8.07
N PRO A 10 24.29 12.19 7.57
CA PRO A 10 24.73 12.30 6.18
C PRO A 10 23.63 11.88 5.19
N VAL A 11 23.61 12.52 4.02
CA VAL A 11 22.73 12.15 2.91
C VAL A 11 23.28 10.90 2.24
N ILE A 12 22.49 9.83 2.28
CA ILE A 12 22.80 8.53 1.68
C ILE A 12 21.54 7.96 1.02
N GLY A 13 21.71 7.05 0.05
CA GLY A 13 20.59 6.27 -0.47
C GLY A 13 19.97 5.43 0.64
N ARG A 14 18.64 5.46 0.76
CA ARG A 14 17.88 4.67 1.74
C ARG A 14 16.81 3.88 1.01
N GLN A 15 16.62 2.63 1.42
CA GLN A 15 15.59 1.74 0.92
C GLN A 15 14.92 1.04 2.09
N ALA A 16 13.63 0.78 1.97
CA ALA A 16 12.85 0.00 2.90
C ALA A 16 11.84 -0.87 2.13
N GLU A 17 11.54 -2.04 2.67
CA GLU A 17 10.52 -2.96 2.14
C GLU A 17 9.54 -3.31 3.26
N ALA A 18 8.26 -3.39 2.93
CA ALA A 18 7.19 -3.75 3.87
C ALA A 18 6.16 -4.64 3.17
N VAL A 19 5.54 -5.55 3.93
CA VAL A 19 4.52 -6.47 3.43
C VAL A 19 3.30 -6.49 4.35
N GLY A 20 2.11 -6.71 3.76
CA GLY A 20 0.85 -6.82 4.47
C GLY A 20 -0.07 -7.86 3.82
N LYS A 21 -1.03 -8.38 4.59
CA LYS A 21 -2.01 -9.36 4.10
C LYS A 21 -3.41 -8.99 4.57
N ILE A 22 -4.39 -9.21 3.70
CA ILE A 22 -5.82 -9.12 4.01
C ILE A 22 -6.48 -10.47 3.73
N TYR A 23 -7.18 -11.01 4.73
CA TYR A 23 -7.93 -12.26 4.60
C TYR A 23 -9.36 -11.95 4.17
N LEU A 24 -9.83 -12.63 3.12
CA LEU A 24 -11.14 -12.43 2.52
C LEU A 24 -11.87 -13.76 2.39
N SER A 25 -13.20 -13.71 2.28
CA SER A 25 -13.99 -14.90 2.02
C SER A 25 -13.61 -15.52 0.66
N PRO A 26 -13.74 -16.85 0.48
CA PRO A 26 -13.48 -17.50 -0.81
C PRO A 26 -14.31 -16.92 -1.96
N GLY A 27 -15.57 -16.54 -1.68
CA GLY A 27 -16.46 -15.93 -2.67
C GLY A 27 -16.00 -14.53 -3.12
N THR A 28 -15.43 -13.75 -2.20
CA THR A 28 -14.82 -12.45 -2.54
C THR A 28 -13.62 -12.62 -3.44
N ILE A 29 -12.72 -13.56 -3.12
CA ILE A 29 -11.52 -13.85 -3.92
C ILE A 29 -11.91 -14.27 -5.34
N ARG A 30 -12.94 -15.12 -5.49
CA ARG A 30 -13.47 -15.51 -6.81
C ARG A 30 -13.95 -14.31 -7.61
N LYS A 31 -14.80 -13.46 -7.01
CA LYS A 31 -15.31 -12.25 -7.68
C LYS A 31 -14.21 -11.30 -8.14
N ILE A 32 -13.16 -11.14 -7.34
CA ILE A 32 -12.00 -10.31 -7.71
C ILE A 32 -11.30 -10.91 -8.93
N ARG A 33 -11.02 -12.23 -8.92
CA ARG A 33 -10.35 -12.93 -10.03
C ARG A 33 -11.17 -12.93 -11.33
N GLU A 34 -12.49 -13.01 -11.22
CA GLU A 34 -13.42 -13.01 -12.36
C GLU A 34 -13.78 -11.59 -12.85
N GLY A 35 -13.30 -10.54 -12.18
CA GLY A 35 -13.67 -9.15 -12.51
C GLY A 35 -15.13 -8.79 -12.17
N GLY A 36 -15.84 -9.62 -11.39
CA GLY A 36 -17.26 -9.46 -11.02
C GLY A 36 -17.52 -8.47 -9.88
N VAL A 37 -16.57 -7.58 -9.57
CA VAL A 37 -16.71 -6.60 -8.49
C VAL A 37 -17.46 -5.37 -9.00
N LYS A 38 -18.64 -5.10 -8.42
CA LYS A 38 -19.52 -3.97 -8.84
C LYS A 38 -18.85 -2.60 -8.84
N LYS A 39 -17.82 -2.41 -7.99
CA LYS A 39 -17.09 -1.13 -7.84
C LYS A 39 -15.90 -1.00 -8.81
N GLY A 40 -15.66 -1.97 -9.69
CA GLY A 40 -14.47 -2.04 -10.54
C GLY A 40 -13.36 -2.91 -9.94
N ASP A 41 -12.19 -2.91 -10.57
CA ASP A 41 -11.03 -3.73 -10.20
C ASP A 41 -10.36 -3.22 -8.91
N PRO A 42 -10.38 -4.01 -7.81
CA PRO A 42 -9.75 -3.61 -6.56
C PRO A 42 -8.22 -3.59 -6.60
N LEU A 43 -7.57 -4.40 -7.44
CA LEU A 43 -6.10 -4.49 -7.49
C LEU A 43 -5.50 -3.25 -8.15
N GLN A 44 -6.04 -2.84 -9.29
CA GLN A 44 -5.62 -1.60 -9.95
C GLN A 44 -5.85 -0.38 -9.05
N THR A 45 -7.01 -0.32 -8.37
CA THR A 45 -7.32 0.76 -7.44
C THR A 45 -6.35 0.76 -6.24
N ALA A 46 -5.99 -0.42 -5.73
CA ALA A 46 -5.06 -0.56 -4.60
C ALA A 46 -3.65 -0.09 -4.95
N GLU A 47 -3.16 -0.36 -6.16
CA GLU A 47 -1.83 0.07 -6.62
C GLU A 47 -1.70 1.60 -6.63
N ILE A 48 -2.65 2.29 -7.25
CA ILE A 48 -2.67 3.76 -7.32
C ILE A 48 -2.78 4.35 -5.91
N SER A 49 -3.63 3.76 -5.07
CA SER A 49 -3.81 4.19 -3.68
C SER A 49 -2.53 4.00 -2.86
N ALA A 50 -1.79 2.90 -3.06
CA ALA A 50 -0.53 2.64 -2.37
C ALA A 50 0.54 3.68 -2.72
N MET A 51 0.68 4.04 -4.01
CA MET A 51 1.62 5.09 -4.42
C MET A 51 1.28 6.44 -3.78
N ASN A 52 0.00 6.79 -3.69
CA ASN A 52 -0.43 8.03 -3.05
C ASN A 52 -0.22 8.02 -1.54
N ALA A 53 -0.53 6.90 -0.86
CA ALA A 53 -0.32 6.75 0.57
C ALA A 53 1.16 6.90 0.94
N ALA A 54 2.08 6.31 0.16
CA ALA A 54 3.52 6.39 0.41
C ALA A 54 4.09 7.83 0.39
N LYS A 55 3.41 8.76 -0.30
CA LYS A 55 3.81 10.18 -0.37
C LYS A 55 3.21 11.05 0.75
N GLN A 56 2.26 10.53 1.52
CA GLN A 56 1.52 11.27 2.55
C GLN A 56 1.89 10.85 3.98
N THR A 57 2.98 10.10 4.13
CA THR A 57 3.60 9.74 5.42
C THR A 57 4.59 10.80 5.86
#